data_AF-A0A1R2B5N7-F1
#
_entry.id   AF-A0A1R2B5N7-F1
#
_cell.length_a   1.000
_cell.length_b   1.000
_cell.length_c   1.000
_cell.angle_alpha   90.00
_cell.angle_beta   90.00
_cell.angle_gamma   90.00
#
_symmetry.space_group_name_H-M   'P 1'
#
loop_
_entity.id
_entity.type
_entity.pdbx_description
1 polymer ?
#
loop_
_entity_poly.entity_id
_entity_poly.type
_entity_poly.pdbx_seq_one_letter_code
_entity_poly.pdbx_strand_id
1 'polypeptide(L)'
;MLQISIIRTEGVSENTELNVFFDGKSVKALERHPEPIYAIQKGAIMRIILKNKTTKVPACSGTYKTETFPEGFQWLPLSISPQDFFHNLPDEVGIPRILVLISYDLSPVIELSEAESEDIDSLKYDSSLYLEVKKMQSKISDLEGKVKKNEVLMNEFKMLYAESCKDNEGLRKKLEDEVKNSKSLKEAVEKIKAEYEESKNNALLREEFLESLINDKKNKRNNDMGISDKENFEVFEDKKIESYREIVRKSSVEVLENVINRSSGIRKPNSAKRVLSETTCYRSNDKNTEHAIQAYMKKTKNTGKFIKDSGNVYRYGKKKIFITLKNGNLLCRVGGGFEGIDKFIAKNTENYETSPIDNLHRRAHTASSIKQREIKNLLRNNVLSENVPDIGSSSITRNKKNSCATE
;
A
#
# COMPACT_ATOMS: atom_id res chain seq x y z
N MET A 1 37.93 -15.92 19.65
CA MET A 1 37.02 -15.04 20.44
C MET A 1 35.91 -14.61 19.50
N LEU A 2 34.72 -14.30 20.00
CA LEU A 2 33.64 -13.75 19.17
C LEU A 2 33.65 -12.23 19.30
N GLN A 3 33.76 -11.50 18.19
CA GLN A 3 33.58 -10.05 18.18
C GLN A 3 32.18 -9.73 17.68
N ILE A 4 31.44 -8.92 18.43
CA ILE A 4 30.10 -8.47 18.06
C ILE A 4 30.11 -6.94 17.99
N SER A 5 29.72 -6.39 16.84
CA SER A 5 29.48 -4.96 16.65
C SER A 5 27.99 -4.70 16.43
N ILE A 6 27.44 -3.71 17.13
CA ILE A 6 26.03 -3.32 16.98
C ILE A 6 25.96 -2.14 16.02
N ILE A 7 25.30 -2.35 14.87
CA ILE A 7 25.31 -1.39 13.76
C ILE A 7 24.07 -0.50 13.78
N ARG A 8 22.88 -1.11 13.88
CA ARG A 8 21.63 -0.39 13.67
C ARG A 8 20.45 -1.04 14.39
N THR A 9 19.50 -0.22 14.84
CA THR A 9 18.18 -0.68 15.33
C THR A 9 17.07 -0.23 14.36
N GLU A 10 16.03 -1.05 14.23
CA GLU A 10 14.82 -0.75 13.45
C GLU A 10 13.57 -1.06 14.29
N GLY A 11 12.53 -0.23 14.14
CA GLY A 11 11.27 -0.40 14.88
C GLY A 11 11.23 0.16 16.28
N VAL A 12 12.24 0.90 16.67
CA VAL A 12 12.39 1.42 18.03
C VAL A 12 12.46 2.95 17.96
N SER A 13 11.87 3.63 18.93
CA SER A 13 11.87 5.10 18.96
C SER A 13 13.30 5.65 19.03
N GLU A 14 13.49 6.89 18.56
CA GLU A 14 14.81 7.54 18.59
C GLU A 14 15.29 7.82 20.03
N ASN A 15 14.35 7.93 20.97
CA ASN A 15 14.59 8.24 22.36
C ASN A 15 14.90 6.99 23.23
N THR A 16 15.68 6.03 22.71
CA THR A 16 16.08 4.85 23.48
C THR A 16 17.58 4.75 23.68
N GLU A 17 18.01 4.33 24.88
CA GLU A 17 19.36 3.92 25.23
C GLU A 17 19.51 2.40 25.09
N LEU A 18 20.67 1.96 24.56
CA LEU A 18 20.99 0.55 24.37
C LEU A 18 21.83 0.05 25.54
N ASN A 19 21.35 -0.99 26.21
CA ASN A 19 22.08 -1.69 27.26
C ASN A 19 22.33 -3.13 26.83
N VAL A 20 23.59 -3.56 26.89
CA VAL A 20 23.99 -4.92 26.53
C VAL A 20 24.54 -5.61 27.77
N PHE A 21 24.11 -6.84 28.01
CA PHE A 21 24.55 -7.68 29.11
C PHE A 21 25.10 -8.99 28.56
N PHE A 22 26.22 -9.46 29.09
CA PHE A 22 26.75 -10.80 28.84
C PHE A 22 26.81 -11.56 30.15
N ASP A 23 26.17 -12.72 30.21
CA ASP A 23 26.09 -13.56 31.41
C ASP A 23 25.68 -12.79 32.67
N GLY A 24 24.70 -11.89 32.50
CA GLY A 24 24.18 -11.02 33.57
C GLY A 24 25.03 -9.80 33.93
N LYS A 25 26.26 -9.67 33.39
CA LYS A 25 27.12 -8.51 33.62
C LYS A 25 26.84 -7.43 32.57
N SER A 26 26.56 -6.21 33.02
CA SER A 26 26.36 -5.08 32.10
C SER A 26 27.68 -4.70 31.45
N VAL A 27 27.69 -4.62 30.13
CA VAL A 27 28.75 -3.92 29.40
C VAL A 27 28.22 -2.53 29.09
N LYS A 28 29.04 -1.51 29.40
CA LYS A 28 28.68 -0.08 29.45
C LYS A 28 27.60 0.29 28.41
N ALA A 29 26.55 0.97 28.88
CA ALA A 29 25.53 1.56 28.03
C ALA A 29 26.21 2.52 27.03
N LEU A 30 26.01 2.29 25.74
CA LEU A 30 26.47 3.22 24.71
C LEU A 30 25.35 4.17 24.34
N GLU A 31 25.69 5.46 24.29
CA GLU A 31 24.95 6.39 23.46
C GLU A 31 25.17 5.98 22.00
N ARG A 32 24.10 6.02 21.20
CA ARG A 32 24.13 5.55 19.80
C ARG A 32 25.29 6.24 19.05
N HIS A 33 26.32 5.45 18.70
CA HIS A 33 27.57 5.77 17.97
C HIS A 33 28.80 6.14 18.82
N PRO A 34 30.02 5.61 18.54
CA PRO A 34 30.46 4.80 17.39
C PRO A 34 30.43 3.28 17.66
N GLU A 35 30.42 2.47 16.58
CA GLU A 35 30.31 1.00 16.54
C GLU A 35 31.09 0.27 17.66
N PRO A 36 30.42 -0.10 18.77
CA PRO A 36 31.11 -0.76 19.87
C PRO A 36 31.40 -2.21 19.49
N ILE A 37 32.68 -2.57 19.51
CA ILE A 37 33.11 -3.95 19.32
C ILE A 37 33.20 -4.61 20.71
N TYR A 38 32.40 -5.66 20.91
CA TYR A 38 32.41 -6.46 22.12
C TYR A 38 33.12 -7.78 21.86
N ALA A 39 34.20 -8.07 22.58
CA ALA A 39 34.87 -9.35 22.54
C ALA A 39 34.28 -10.29 23.62
N ILE A 40 33.66 -11.39 23.19
CA ILE A 40 32.88 -12.30 24.04
C ILE A 40 33.33 -13.74 23.81
N GLN A 41 33.17 -14.59 24.83
CA GLN A 41 33.41 -16.03 24.71
C GLN A 41 32.25 -16.70 23.96
N LYS A 42 32.57 -17.65 23.07
CA LYS A 42 31.56 -18.45 22.38
C LYS A 42 30.77 -19.27 23.41
N GLY A 43 29.43 -19.18 23.38
CA GLY A 43 28.54 -19.89 24.32
C GLY A 43 27.99 -19.01 25.45
N ALA A 44 28.42 -17.76 25.57
CA ALA A 44 27.82 -16.79 26.51
C ALA A 44 26.37 -16.46 26.16
N ILE A 45 25.59 -16.05 27.17
CA ILE A 45 24.24 -15.52 26.99
C ILE A 45 24.33 -14.00 26.83
N MET A 46 23.92 -13.51 25.67
CA MET A 46 23.81 -12.08 25.38
C MET A 46 22.37 -11.61 25.60
N ARG A 47 22.18 -10.57 26.40
CA ARG A 47 20.89 -9.89 26.57
C ARG A 47 21.00 -8.43 26.14
N ILE A 48 20.17 -8.04 25.18
CA ILE A 48 20.03 -6.69 24.67
C ILE A 48 18.75 -6.09 25.25
N ILE A 49 18.84 -4.90 25.85
CA ILE A 49 17.69 -4.16 26.39
C ILE A 49 17.73 -2.73 25.88
N LEU A 50 16.69 -2.33 25.14
CA LEU A 50 16.49 -0.94 24.74
C LEU A 50 15.55 -0.28 25.75
N LYS A 51 16.05 0.71 26.49
CA LYS A 51 15.25 1.46 27.47
C LYS A 51 14.90 2.83 26.90
N ASN A 52 13.71 3.32 27.20
CA ASN A 52 13.37 4.71 26.88
C ASN A 52 14.20 5.65 27.77
N LYS A 53 14.87 6.65 27.17
CA LYS A 53 15.76 7.57 27.90
C LYS A 53 15.01 8.38 28.96
N THR A 54 13.75 8.74 28.68
CA THR A 54 12.92 9.58 29.56
C THR A 54 12.31 8.77 30.70
N THR A 55 11.68 7.63 30.40
CA THR A 55 10.97 6.83 31.43
C THR A 55 11.85 5.81 32.13
N LYS A 56 13.02 5.49 31.55
CA LYS A 56 13.92 4.40 31.99
C LYS A 56 13.28 3.01 31.98
N VAL A 57 12.09 2.87 31.40
CA VAL A 57 11.37 1.60 31.22
C VAL A 57 11.90 0.88 29.97
N PRO A 58 12.11 -0.44 30.01
CA PRO A 58 12.43 -1.23 28.82
C PRO A 58 11.32 -1.11 27.75
N ALA A 59 11.70 -0.71 26.54
CA ALA A 59 10.80 -0.66 25.39
C ALA A 59 10.73 -2.02 24.69
N CYS A 60 11.87 -2.69 24.57
CA CYS A 60 11.98 -4.05 24.05
C CYS A 60 13.31 -4.69 24.50
N SER A 61 13.36 -6.02 24.52
CA SER A 61 14.55 -6.78 24.85
C SER A 61 14.66 -8.07 24.03
N GLY A 62 15.87 -8.61 23.97
CA GLY A 62 16.15 -9.90 23.35
C GLY A 62 17.33 -10.58 24.04
N THR A 63 17.14 -11.85 24.39
CA THR A 63 18.13 -12.71 25.05
C THR A 63 18.46 -13.86 24.11
N TYR A 64 19.75 -14.05 23.82
CA TYR A 64 20.26 -14.99 22.84
C TYR A 64 21.44 -15.77 23.39
N LYS A 65 21.61 -17.00 22.91
CA LYS A 65 22.87 -17.74 23.09
C LYS A 65 23.81 -17.42 21.93
N THR A 66 25.02 -16.97 22.23
CA THR A 66 26.00 -16.59 21.20
C THR A 66 26.51 -17.77 20.35
N GLU A 67 26.27 -19.01 20.78
CA GLU A 67 26.63 -20.21 20.03
C GLU A 67 25.82 -20.39 18.72
N THR A 68 24.64 -19.78 18.63
CA THR A 68 23.74 -19.92 17.47
C THR A 68 23.97 -18.86 16.39
N PHE A 69 24.93 -17.96 16.59
CA PHE A 69 25.19 -16.84 15.71
C PHE A 69 26.04 -17.27 14.50
N PRO A 70 25.61 -17.00 13.26
CA PRO A 70 26.45 -17.15 12.08
C PRO A 70 27.46 -16.00 11.96
N GLU A 71 28.53 -16.20 11.18
CA GLU A 71 29.45 -15.12 10.82
C GLU A 71 28.80 -14.10 9.89
N GLY A 72 29.14 -12.83 10.05
CA GLY A 72 28.69 -11.73 9.21
C GLY A 72 27.57 -10.90 9.81
N PHE A 73 26.79 -10.25 8.94
CA PHE A 73 25.69 -9.36 9.32
C PHE A 73 24.43 -10.16 9.62
N GLN A 74 23.90 -10.02 10.84
CA GLN A 74 22.72 -10.75 11.28
C GLN A 74 21.70 -9.81 11.90
N TRP A 75 20.43 -9.96 11.49
CA TRP A 75 19.32 -9.34 12.19
C TRP A 75 18.89 -10.20 13.38
N LEU A 76 18.69 -9.58 14.53
CA LEU A 76 18.20 -10.21 15.75
C LEU A 76 16.82 -9.64 16.13
N PRO A 77 15.79 -10.48 16.35
CA PRO A 77 14.44 -10.04 16.72
C PRO A 77 14.39 -9.54 18.16
N LEU A 78 13.76 -8.40 18.40
CA LEU A 78 13.52 -7.88 19.75
C LEU A 78 12.05 -8.10 20.13
N SER A 79 11.80 -8.46 21.39
CA SER A 79 10.47 -8.70 21.93
C SER A 79 10.03 -7.52 22.80
N ILE A 80 8.76 -7.13 22.66
CA ILE A 80 8.09 -6.20 23.60
C ILE A 80 7.53 -7.00 24.80
N SER A 81 7.35 -8.31 24.63
CA SER A 81 6.83 -9.23 25.64
C SER A 81 7.92 -9.61 26.66
N PRO A 82 7.56 -9.93 27.92
CA PRO A 82 8.49 -10.46 28.91
C PRO A 82 9.17 -11.78 28.49
N GLN A 83 8.61 -12.49 27.52
CA GLN A 83 9.29 -13.63 26.88
C GLN A 83 10.25 -13.08 25.80
N ASP A 84 11.51 -12.85 26.22
CA ASP A 84 12.56 -12.31 25.36
C ASP A 84 13.66 -13.32 25.03
N PHE A 85 13.51 -14.60 25.39
CA PHE A 85 14.52 -15.63 25.16
C PHE A 85 14.33 -16.34 23.80
N PHE A 86 15.30 -16.19 22.90
CA PHE A 86 15.29 -16.80 21.58
C PHE A 86 16.26 -17.99 21.53
N HIS A 87 15.70 -19.20 21.44
CA HIS A 87 16.49 -20.43 21.33
C HIS A 87 17.17 -20.56 19.96
N ASN A 88 16.48 -20.18 18.89
CA ASN A 88 16.96 -20.20 17.50
C ASN A 88 16.66 -18.85 16.83
N LEU A 89 17.48 -18.49 15.84
CA LEU A 89 17.25 -17.28 15.04
C LEU A 89 16.23 -17.60 13.92
N PRO A 90 15.14 -16.83 13.79
CA PRO A 90 14.18 -17.02 12.70
C PRO A 90 14.78 -16.53 11.36
N ASP A 91 14.43 -17.21 10.27
CA ASP A 91 14.86 -16.83 8.90
C ASP A 91 14.35 -15.43 8.51
N GLU A 92 13.14 -15.10 8.95
CA GLU A 92 12.52 -13.79 8.75
C GLU A 92 12.37 -13.05 10.08
N VAL A 93 13.10 -11.94 10.22
CA VAL A 93 13.12 -11.13 11.43
C VAL A 93 12.19 -9.93 11.26
N GLY A 94 11.05 -9.96 11.95
CA GLY A 94 10.10 -8.84 12.02
C GLY A 94 10.63 -7.65 12.85
N ILE A 95 9.80 -6.61 12.96
CA ILE A 95 10.11 -5.39 13.73
C ILE A 95 9.49 -5.54 15.13
N PRO A 96 10.18 -5.16 16.24
CA PRO A 96 11.48 -4.48 16.31
C PRO A 96 12.67 -5.43 16.18
N ARG A 97 13.80 -4.92 15.66
CA ARG A 97 15.01 -5.71 15.39
C ARG A 97 16.30 -4.91 15.47
N ILE A 98 17.42 -5.61 15.65
CA ILE A 98 18.76 -5.02 15.73
C ILE A 98 19.72 -5.74 14.77
N LEU A 99 20.51 -4.98 14.03
CA LEU A 99 21.55 -5.48 13.12
C LEU A 99 22.87 -5.53 13.88
N VAL A 100 23.46 -6.73 13.90
CA VAL A 100 24.78 -6.97 14.48
C VAL A 100 25.73 -7.52 13.42
N LEU A 101 27.00 -7.16 13.49
CA LEU A 101 28.09 -7.78 12.76
C LEU A 101 28.84 -8.69 13.71
N ILE A 102 28.92 -9.97 13.35
CA ILE A 102 29.61 -11.00 14.10
C ILE A 102 30.85 -11.41 13.32
N SER A 103 32.02 -11.24 13.92
CA SER A 103 33.29 -11.72 13.37
C SER A 103 33.95 -12.70 14.34
N TYR A 104 34.53 -13.76 13.78
CA TYR A 104 35.38 -14.66 14.54
C TYR A 104 36.82 -14.19 14.38
N ASP A 105 37.54 -14.03 15.48
CA ASP A 105 38.99 -13.85 15.39
C ASP A 105 39.58 -15.12 14.77
N LEU A 106 39.93 -15.05 13.48
CA LEU A 106 40.72 -16.06 12.82
C LEU A 106 42.10 -16.07 13.50
N SER A 107 42.53 -17.24 13.95
CA SER A 107 43.88 -17.44 14.47
C SER A 107 44.89 -16.89 13.45
N PRO A 108 45.97 -16.21 13.86
CA PRO A 108 47.00 -15.74 12.93
C PRO A 108 47.51 -16.93 12.11
N VAL A 109 47.43 -16.81 10.80
CA VAL A 109 47.93 -17.80 9.84
C VAL A 109 49.43 -17.94 10.09
N ILE A 110 49.87 -19.15 10.45
CA ILE A 110 51.29 -19.47 10.56
C ILE A 110 51.84 -19.48 9.13
N GLU A 111 52.58 -18.43 8.76
CA GLU A 111 53.32 -18.38 7.50
C GLU A 111 54.38 -19.49 7.51
N LEU A 112 54.17 -20.52 6.70
CA LEU A 112 55.19 -21.53 6.40
C LEU A 112 56.10 -20.95 5.30
N SER A 113 57.31 -20.55 5.66
CA SER A 113 58.33 -20.08 4.73
C SER A 113 58.84 -21.24 3.86
N GLU A 114 58.65 -21.15 2.55
CA GLU A 114 59.20 -22.05 1.55
C GLU A 114 60.73 -21.91 1.47
N ALA A 115 61.44 -23.02 1.58
CA ALA A 115 62.89 -23.10 1.40
C ALA A 115 63.23 -23.38 -0.07
N GLU A 116 64.15 -22.58 -0.60
CA GLU A 116 64.66 -22.63 -1.96
C GLU A 116 65.44 -23.93 -2.23
N SER A 117 65.13 -24.60 -3.34
CA SER A 117 66.03 -25.57 -3.97
C SER A 117 66.05 -25.36 -5.48
N GLU A 118 67.20 -24.95 -5.98
CA GLU A 118 67.54 -24.87 -7.40
C GLU A 118 67.60 -26.28 -8.01
N ASP A 119 66.98 -26.51 -9.18
CA ASP A 119 67.57 -27.27 -10.28
C ASP A 119 66.63 -27.41 -11.52
N ILE A 120 67.07 -26.85 -12.65
CA ILE A 120 67.12 -27.41 -14.02
C ILE A 120 65.80 -27.89 -14.72
N ASP A 121 64.61 -27.79 -14.11
CA ASP A 121 63.30 -28.01 -14.79
C ASP A 121 62.60 -26.72 -15.29
N SER A 122 63.31 -25.60 -15.25
CA SER A 122 62.81 -24.22 -15.43
C SER A 122 62.10 -23.92 -16.77
N LEU A 123 62.50 -24.56 -17.89
CA LEU A 123 61.94 -24.21 -19.21
C LEU A 123 60.52 -24.74 -19.48
N LYS A 124 60.10 -25.84 -18.83
CA LYS A 124 58.70 -26.30 -18.90
C LYS A 124 57.79 -25.50 -17.98
N TYR A 125 58.33 -25.01 -16.87
CA TYR A 125 57.63 -24.18 -15.91
C TYR A 125 57.24 -22.82 -16.53
N ASP A 126 58.15 -22.20 -17.29
CA ASP A 126 57.91 -20.90 -17.94
C ASP A 126 56.74 -20.94 -18.94
N SER A 127 56.60 -22.03 -19.70
CA SER A 127 55.51 -22.18 -20.68
C SER A 127 54.14 -22.36 -20.01
N SER A 128 54.11 -23.11 -18.89
CA SER A 128 52.91 -23.25 -18.05
C SER A 128 52.51 -21.90 -17.43
N LEU A 129 53.49 -21.17 -16.92
CA LEU A 129 53.30 -19.88 -16.25
C LEU A 129 52.79 -18.82 -17.22
N TYR A 130 53.30 -18.78 -18.45
CA TYR A 130 52.79 -17.89 -19.51
C TYR A 130 51.30 -18.15 -19.82
N LEU A 131 50.89 -19.41 -19.93
CA LEU A 131 49.49 -19.77 -20.19
C LEU A 131 48.58 -19.33 -19.04
N GLU A 132 49.06 -19.43 -17.80
CA GLU A 132 48.33 -19.00 -16.62
C GLU A 132 48.21 -17.47 -16.54
N VAL A 133 49.28 -16.74 -16.83
CA VAL A 133 49.28 -15.27 -16.95
C VAL A 133 48.27 -14.82 -18.01
N LYS A 134 48.22 -15.48 -19.17
CA LYS A 134 47.24 -15.15 -20.22
C LYS A 134 45.79 -15.39 -19.76
N LYS A 135 45.53 -16.47 -19.01
CA LYS A 135 44.21 -16.73 -18.39
C LYS A 135 43.86 -15.70 -17.32
N MET A 136 44.85 -15.24 -16.54
CA MET A 136 44.65 -14.18 -15.56
C MET A 136 44.33 -12.84 -16.24
N GLN A 137 45.04 -12.49 -17.32
CA GLN A 137 44.77 -11.29 -18.10
C GLN A 137 43.36 -11.28 -18.71
N SER A 138 42.87 -12.41 -19.23
CA SER A 138 41.49 -12.48 -19.73
C SER A 138 40.47 -12.29 -18.61
N LYS A 139 40.71 -12.89 -17.43
CA LYS A 139 39.85 -12.70 -16.25
C LYS A 139 39.84 -11.24 -15.78
N ILE A 140 40.99 -10.56 -15.79
CA ILE A 140 41.09 -9.14 -15.43
C ILE A 140 40.26 -8.29 -16.40
N SER A 141 40.40 -8.51 -17.70
CA SER A 141 39.62 -7.78 -18.71
C SER A 141 38.11 -7.99 -18.57
N ASP A 142 37.68 -9.22 -18.29
CA ASP A 142 36.27 -9.54 -18.02
C ASP A 142 35.75 -8.82 -16.76
N LEU A 143 36.54 -8.78 -15.69
CA LEU A 143 36.20 -8.09 -14.44
C LEU A 143 36.12 -6.58 -14.65
N GLU A 144 37.06 -5.97 -15.36
CA GLU A 144 37.01 -4.55 -15.73
C GLU A 144 35.76 -4.21 -16.52
N GLY A 145 35.36 -5.08 -17.46
CA GLY A 145 34.10 -4.95 -18.20
C GLY A 145 32.87 -4.98 -17.29
N LYS A 146 32.86 -5.85 -16.28
CA LYS A 146 31.77 -5.91 -15.27
C LYS A 146 31.75 -4.67 -14.37
N VAL A 147 32.91 -4.17 -13.95
CA VAL A 147 33.01 -2.95 -13.13
C VAL A 147 32.43 -1.75 -13.88
N LYS A 148 32.78 -1.56 -15.17
CA LYS A 148 32.22 -0.48 -16.00
C LYS A 148 30.69 -0.59 -16.15
N LYS A 149 30.16 -1.80 -16.33
CA LYS A 149 28.70 -2.02 -16.38
C LYS A 149 28.02 -1.68 -15.05
N ASN A 150 28.62 -2.06 -13.92
CA ASN A 150 28.11 -1.72 -12.60
C ASN A 150 28.13 -0.21 -12.33
N GLU A 151 29.13 0.51 -12.82
CA GLU A 151 29.19 1.97 -12.71
C GLU A 151 28.04 2.66 -13.45
N VAL A 152 27.74 2.20 -14.68
CA VAL A 152 26.58 2.70 -15.46
C VAL A 152 25.27 2.43 -14.71
N LEU A 153 25.07 1.20 -14.22
CA LEU A 153 23.89 0.84 -13.44
C LEU A 153 23.75 1.68 -12.16
N MET A 154 24.86 1.97 -11.48
CA MET A 154 24.86 2.80 -10.27
C MET A 154 24.44 4.24 -10.58
N ASN A 155 24.85 4.79 -11.72
CA ASN A 155 24.46 6.13 -12.15
C ASN A 155 22.97 6.17 -12.54
N GLU A 156 22.46 5.15 -13.23
CA GLU A 156 21.03 5.01 -13.52
C GLU A 156 20.19 4.94 -12.23
N PHE A 157 20.63 4.13 -11.25
CA PHE A 157 19.97 4.03 -9.95
C PHE A 157 19.94 5.37 -9.21
N LYS A 158 21.05 6.13 -9.21
CA LYS A 158 21.11 7.47 -8.62
C LYS A 158 20.11 8.44 -9.27
N MET A 159 19.98 8.40 -10.60
CA MET A 159 19.03 9.23 -11.34
C MET A 159 17.58 8.89 -10.99
N LEU A 160 17.23 7.60 -10.99
CA LEU A 160 15.90 7.12 -10.60
C LEU A 160 15.57 7.48 -9.14
N TYR A 161 16.55 7.38 -8.24
CA TYR A 161 16.37 7.76 -6.85
C TYR A 161 16.08 9.26 -6.71
N ALA A 162 16.83 10.11 -7.43
CA ALA A 162 16.61 11.55 -7.42
C ALA A 162 15.24 11.96 -7.99
N GLU A 163 14.78 11.30 -9.06
CA GLU A 163 13.44 11.49 -9.63
C GLU A 163 12.35 11.08 -8.63
N SER A 164 12.49 9.90 -8.01
CA SER A 164 11.58 9.43 -6.96
C SER A 164 11.50 10.38 -5.76
N CYS A 165 12.63 10.98 -5.34
CA CYS A 165 12.62 11.99 -4.29
C CYS A 165 11.80 13.24 -4.69
N LYS A 166 11.94 13.73 -5.93
CA LYS A 166 11.17 14.89 -6.43
C LYS A 166 9.68 14.60 -6.49
N ASP A 167 9.29 13.40 -6.94
CA ASP A 167 7.89 12.99 -6.99
C ASP A 167 7.28 12.92 -5.59
N ASN A 168 8.01 12.35 -4.62
CA ASN A 168 7.57 12.29 -3.23
C ASN A 168 7.42 13.68 -2.60
N GLU A 169 8.32 14.60 -2.91
CA GLU A 169 8.21 16.00 -2.48
C GLU A 169 6.96 16.67 -3.06
N GLY A 170 6.68 16.45 -4.35
CA GLY A 170 5.47 16.94 -5.01
C GLY A 170 4.18 16.38 -4.39
N LEU A 171 4.16 15.09 -4.06
CA LEU A 171 3.03 14.45 -3.37
C LEU A 171 2.84 14.99 -1.95
N ARG A 172 3.92 15.21 -1.22
CA ARG A 172 3.88 15.80 0.13
C ARG A 172 3.27 17.20 0.10
N LYS A 173 3.66 18.04 -0.86
CA LYS A 173 3.08 19.38 -1.03
C LYS A 173 1.57 19.34 -1.30
N LYS A 174 1.13 18.43 -2.20
CA LYS A 174 -0.31 18.24 -2.48
C LYS A 174 -1.09 17.81 -1.23
N LEU A 175 -0.51 16.91 -0.43
CA LEU A 175 -1.12 16.46 0.83
C LEU A 175 -1.23 17.62 1.84
N GLU A 176 -0.20 18.45 1.97
CA GLU A 176 -0.23 19.62 2.84
C GLU A 176 -1.29 20.64 2.42
N ASP A 177 -1.47 20.85 1.11
CA ASP A 177 -2.52 21.73 0.58
C ASP A 177 -3.93 21.17 0.81
N GLU A 178 -4.14 19.85 0.64
CA GLU A 178 -5.40 19.19 0.98
C GLU A 178 -5.73 19.28 2.48
N VAL A 179 -4.74 19.12 3.35
CA VAL A 179 -4.92 19.27 4.81
C VAL A 179 -5.34 20.69 5.16
N LYS A 180 -4.71 21.71 4.56
CA LYS A 180 -5.11 23.13 4.75
C LYS A 180 -6.55 23.37 4.27
N ASN A 181 -6.90 22.87 3.09
CA ASN A 181 -8.25 23.00 2.54
C ASN A 181 -9.31 22.28 3.41
N SER A 182 -8.98 21.09 3.91
CA SER A 182 -9.86 20.36 4.84
C SER A 182 -10.04 21.11 6.16
N LYS A 183 -9.00 21.79 6.65
CA LYS A 183 -9.09 22.61 7.86
C LYS A 183 -10.01 23.81 7.66
N SER A 184 -9.83 24.57 6.58
CA SER A 184 -10.71 25.71 6.27
C SER A 184 -12.16 25.28 6.03
N LEU A 185 -12.38 24.11 5.41
CA LEU A 185 -13.72 23.56 5.22
C LEU A 185 -14.37 23.18 6.56
N LYS A 186 -13.60 22.59 7.48
CA LYS A 186 -14.07 22.26 8.83
C LYS A 186 -14.50 23.52 9.59
N GLU A 187 -13.67 24.57 9.55
CA GLU A 187 -13.97 25.86 10.18
C GLU A 187 -15.25 26.50 9.58
N ALA A 188 -15.43 26.43 8.26
CA ALA A 188 -16.65 26.92 7.61
C ALA A 188 -17.91 26.14 8.02
N VAL A 189 -17.81 24.81 8.16
CA VAL A 189 -18.93 23.96 8.63
C VAL A 189 -19.26 24.27 10.10
N GLU A 190 -18.26 24.48 10.95
CA GLU A 190 -18.47 24.87 12.36
C GLU A 190 -19.17 26.24 12.45
N LYS A 191 -18.80 27.20 11.59
CA LYS A 191 -19.48 28.50 11.51
C LYS A 191 -20.95 28.37 11.09
N ILE A 192 -21.24 27.62 10.02
CA ILE A 192 -22.63 27.39 9.57
C ILE A 192 -23.46 26.71 10.66
N LYS A 193 -22.85 25.76 11.40
CA LYS A 193 -23.53 25.09 12.51
C LYS A 193 -23.88 26.07 13.63
N ALA A 194 -23.00 26.99 13.97
CA ALA A 194 -23.27 28.02 14.98
C ALA A 194 -24.41 28.96 14.54
N GLU A 195 -24.39 29.44 13.30
CA GLU A 195 -25.45 30.28 12.72
C GLU A 195 -26.81 29.56 12.70
N TYR A 196 -26.83 28.25 12.43
CA TYR A 196 -28.05 27.45 12.45
C TYR A 196 -28.65 27.33 13.86
N GLU A 197 -27.82 27.03 14.88
CA GLU A 197 -28.31 26.94 16.26
C GLU A 197 -28.80 28.30 16.78
N GLU A 198 -28.13 29.41 16.42
CA GLU A 198 -28.61 30.76 16.73
C GLU A 198 -29.96 31.04 16.06
N SER A 199 -30.09 30.74 14.76
CA SER A 199 -31.34 30.91 14.02
C SER A 199 -32.49 30.07 14.62
N LYS A 200 -32.20 28.84 15.03
CA LYS A 200 -33.14 27.94 15.70
C LYS A 200 -33.60 28.49 17.06
N ASN A 201 -32.68 28.99 17.88
CA ASN A 201 -33.02 29.61 19.17
C ASN A 201 -33.86 30.87 18.98
N ASN A 202 -33.55 31.71 17.99
CA ASN A 202 -34.35 32.88 17.64
C ASN A 202 -35.76 32.51 17.17
N ALA A 203 -35.91 31.40 16.44
CA ALA A 203 -37.21 30.88 16.03
C ALA A 203 -38.04 30.42 17.23
N LEU A 204 -37.43 29.72 18.20
CA LEU A 204 -38.09 29.29 19.44
C LEU A 204 -38.56 30.48 20.27
N LEU A 205 -37.71 31.49 20.47
CA LEU A 205 -38.10 32.71 21.21
C LEU A 205 -39.26 33.46 20.53
N ARG A 206 -39.29 33.45 19.19
CA ARG A 206 -40.39 34.05 18.43
C ARG A 206 -41.70 33.27 18.61
N GLU A 207 -41.62 31.94 18.66
CA GLU A 207 -42.77 31.06 18.90
C GLU A 207 -43.34 31.27 20.31
N GLU A 208 -42.48 31.27 21.33
CA GLU A 208 -42.87 31.55 22.73
C GLU A 208 -43.53 32.93 22.87
N PHE A 209 -42.99 33.95 22.21
CA PHE A 209 -43.57 35.30 22.21
C PHE A 209 -44.97 35.34 21.56
N LEU A 210 -45.15 34.62 20.44
CA LEU A 210 -46.45 34.53 19.77
C LEU A 210 -47.48 33.79 20.64
N GLU A 211 -47.06 32.73 21.32
CA GLU A 211 -47.91 32.01 22.28
C GLU A 211 -48.37 32.90 23.43
N SER A 212 -47.46 33.70 24.01
CA SER A 212 -47.80 34.70 25.04
C SER A 212 -48.84 35.71 24.53
N LEU A 213 -48.67 36.25 23.31
CA LEU A 213 -49.62 37.19 22.72
C LEU A 213 -51.01 36.58 22.48
N ILE A 214 -51.07 35.31 22.05
CA ILE A 214 -52.33 34.59 21.86
C ILE A 214 -53.04 34.40 23.20
N ASN A 215 -52.31 33.98 24.23
CA ASN A 215 -52.86 33.80 25.58
C ASN A 215 -53.38 35.11 26.18
N ASP A 216 -52.65 36.20 26.04
CA ASP A 216 -53.09 37.53 26.51
C ASP A 216 -54.38 37.99 25.83
N LYS A 217 -54.50 37.78 24.52
CA LYS A 217 -55.73 38.10 23.77
C LYS A 217 -56.90 37.22 24.20
N LYS A 218 -56.67 35.92 24.42
CA LYS A 218 -57.68 34.98 24.89
C LYS A 218 -58.19 35.37 26.29
N ASN A 219 -57.29 35.72 27.20
CA ASN A 219 -57.64 36.19 28.54
C ASN A 219 -58.45 37.50 28.52
N LYS A 220 -58.07 38.46 27.66
CA LYS A 220 -58.86 39.70 27.46
C LYS A 220 -60.27 39.42 26.96
N ARG A 221 -60.43 38.56 25.95
CA ARG A 221 -61.76 38.17 25.42
C ARG A 221 -62.62 37.51 26.50
N ASN A 222 -62.04 36.61 27.30
CA ASN A 222 -62.77 35.94 28.38
C ASN A 222 -63.25 36.91 29.46
N ASN A 223 -62.56 38.03 29.67
CA ASN A 223 -62.94 39.05 30.63
C ASN A 223 -63.98 40.05 30.07
N ASP A 224 -63.95 40.36 28.76
CA ASP A 224 -64.89 41.30 28.13
C ASP A 224 -66.23 40.67 27.69
N MET A 225 -66.29 39.35 27.46
CA MET A 225 -67.53 38.65 27.11
C MET A 225 -68.35 38.30 28.37
N GLY A 226 -69.35 39.13 28.66
CA GLY A 226 -70.44 38.80 29.58
C GLY A 226 -71.12 37.47 29.22
N ILE A 227 -71.64 36.78 30.23
CA ILE A 227 -72.00 35.36 30.25
C ILE A 227 -73.04 34.92 29.18
N SER A 228 -73.70 35.83 28.44
CA SER A 228 -74.87 35.50 27.62
C SER A 228 -74.63 35.02 26.18
N ASP A 229 -73.43 35.16 25.59
CA ASP A 229 -73.21 34.82 24.17
C ASP A 229 -72.08 33.79 23.90
N LYS A 230 -71.78 32.92 24.88
CA LYS A 230 -70.66 31.95 24.76
C LYS A 230 -70.92 30.79 23.78
N GLU A 231 -72.16 30.32 23.65
CA GLU A 231 -72.44 29.08 22.90
C GLU A 231 -72.48 29.25 21.37
N ASN A 232 -72.76 30.45 20.86
CA ASN A 232 -72.82 30.69 19.40
C ASN A 232 -71.46 31.07 18.77
N PHE A 233 -70.44 31.42 19.57
CA PHE A 233 -69.15 31.88 19.07
C PHE A 233 -68.11 30.76 18.87
N GLU A 234 -68.16 29.68 19.67
CA GLU A 234 -67.22 28.55 19.54
C GLU A 234 -67.32 27.84 18.19
N VAL A 235 -68.53 27.72 17.64
CA VAL A 235 -68.77 27.06 16.33
C VAL A 235 -68.20 27.88 15.14
N PHE A 236 -68.05 29.21 15.30
CA PHE A 236 -67.53 30.09 14.25
C PHE A 236 -65.99 30.19 14.24
N GLU A 237 -65.35 30.13 15.41
CA GLU A 237 -63.88 30.13 15.53
C GLU A 237 -63.28 28.82 15.00
N ASP A 238 -63.89 27.65 15.28
CA ASP A 238 -63.38 26.36 14.81
C ASP A 238 -63.35 26.24 13.28
N LYS A 239 -64.39 26.73 12.57
CA LYS A 239 -64.39 26.76 11.10
C LYS A 239 -63.33 27.70 10.52
N LYS A 240 -63.03 28.79 11.23
CA LYS A 240 -62.01 29.76 10.79
C LYS A 240 -60.60 29.23 11.04
N ILE A 241 -60.38 28.56 12.17
CA ILE A 241 -59.11 27.91 12.50
C ILE A 241 -58.80 26.77 11.52
N GLU A 242 -59.78 25.95 11.14
CA GLU A 242 -59.55 24.87 10.17
C GLU A 242 -59.23 25.41 8.77
N SER A 243 -59.89 26.51 8.35
CA SER A 243 -59.55 27.22 7.11
C SER A 243 -58.11 27.75 7.09
N TYR A 244 -57.64 28.37 8.19
CA TYR A 244 -56.23 28.81 8.28
C TYR A 244 -55.24 27.65 8.27
N ARG A 245 -55.55 26.54 8.96
CA ARG A 245 -54.72 25.32 8.93
C ARG A 245 -54.63 24.73 7.52
N GLU A 246 -55.73 24.78 6.76
CA GLU A 246 -55.75 24.30 5.38
C GLU A 246 -54.93 25.20 4.44
N ILE A 247 -54.96 26.52 4.62
CA ILE A 247 -54.13 27.47 3.86
C ILE A 247 -52.64 27.26 4.14
N VAL A 248 -52.25 27.07 5.41
CA VAL A 248 -50.85 26.83 5.79
C VAL A 248 -50.35 25.48 5.25
N ARG A 249 -51.18 24.43 5.28
CA ARG A 249 -50.85 23.13 4.67
C ARG A 249 -50.70 23.24 3.14
N LYS A 250 -51.57 23.97 2.44
CA LYS A 250 -51.45 24.19 0.99
C LYS A 250 -50.19 25.00 0.64
N SER A 251 -49.89 26.05 1.39
CA SER A 251 -48.69 26.89 1.21
C SER A 251 -47.38 26.12 1.43
N SER A 252 -47.29 25.29 2.47
CA SER A 252 -46.08 24.50 2.74
C SER A 252 -45.86 23.38 1.71
N VAL A 253 -46.93 22.78 1.18
CA VAL A 253 -46.86 21.83 0.06
C VAL A 253 -46.42 22.53 -1.23
N GLU A 254 -46.97 23.71 -1.56
CA GLU A 254 -46.53 24.50 -2.73
C GLU A 254 -45.07 24.96 -2.62
N VAL A 255 -44.58 25.29 -1.42
CA VAL A 255 -43.17 25.66 -1.21
C VAL A 255 -42.26 24.45 -1.42
N LEU A 256 -42.63 23.27 -0.93
CA LEU A 256 -41.90 22.02 -1.18
C LEU A 256 -41.91 21.63 -2.66
N GLU A 257 -43.05 21.76 -3.33
CA GLU A 257 -43.21 21.42 -4.75
C GLU A 257 -42.44 22.41 -5.66
N ASN A 258 -42.36 23.69 -5.29
CA ASN A 258 -41.53 24.69 -5.97
C ASN A 258 -40.02 24.48 -5.76
N VAL A 259 -39.59 24.00 -4.58
CA VAL A 259 -38.18 23.64 -4.32
C VAL A 259 -37.78 22.41 -5.13
N ILE A 260 -38.67 21.42 -5.24
CA ILE A 260 -38.45 20.21 -6.07
C ILE A 260 -38.42 20.58 -7.56
N ASN A 261 -39.35 21.41 -8.04
CA ASN A 261 -39.41 21.80 -9.45
C ASN A 261 -38.26 22.74 -9.89
N ARG A 262 -37.71 23.56 -8.99
CA ARG A 262 -36.49 24.35 -9.24
C ARG A 262 -35.23 23.48 -9.33
N SER A 263 -35.21 22.31 -8.69
CA SER A 263 -34.10 21.37 -8.76
C SER A 263 -34.08 20.52 -10.05
N SER A 264 -35.19 20.48 -10.80
CA SER A 264 -35.31 19.77 -12.10
C SER A 264 -35.18 20.69 -13.34
N GLY A 265 -34.97 21.99 -13.15
CA GLY A 265 -34.81 22.97 -14.24
C GLY A 265 -33.43 22.95 -14.86
N ILE A 266 -33.14 21.96 -15.71
CA ILE A 266 -31.98 21.92 -16.60
C ILE A 266 -32.07 23.10 -17.58
N ARG A 267 -31.40 24.21 -17.28
CA ARG A 267 -31.01 25.20 -18.29
C ARG A 267 -29.72 24.72 -18.92
N LYS A 268 -29.79 24.31 -20.19
CA LYS A 268 -28.62 24.09 -21.06
C LYS A 268 -27.90 25.44 -21.27
N PRO A 269 -26.58 25.53 -21.01
CA PRO A 269 -25.74 26.46 -21.73
C PRO A 269 -25.16 25.76 -22.95
N ASN A 270 -25.47 26.29 -24.12
CA ASN A 270 -24.69 26.02 -25.32
C ASN A 270 -23.29 26.61 -25.14
N SER A 271 -22.28 25.76 -25.34
CA SER A 271 -20.97 26.03 -25.94
C SER A 271 -19.78 25.51 -25.12
N ALA A 272 -18.84 24.94 -25.88
CA ALA A 272 -17.50 24.49 -25.52
C ALA A 272 -17.35 23.15 -24.77
N LYS A 273 -16.98 22.14 -25.56
CA LYS A 273 -16.18 20.96 -25.21
C LYS A 273 -15.30 21.17 -23.97
N ARG A 274 -15.61 20.44 -22.89
CA ARG A 274 -14.59 19.82 -22.02
C ARG A 274 -15.18 18.57 -21.41
N VAL A 275 -14.59 17.44 -21.77
CA VAL A 275 -14.77 16.14 -21.14
C VAL A 275 -14.29 16.28 -19.69
N LEU A 276 -15.22 16.46 -18.75
CA LEU A 276 -14.98 16.33 -17.32
C LEU A 276 -15.68 15.05 -16.89
N SER A 277 -14.87 14.04 -16.57
CA SER A 277 -15.30 12.80 -15.94
C SER A 277 -15.91 13.13 -14.57
N GLU A 278 -17.24 13.12 -14.50
CA GLU A 278 -18.01 13.08 -13.25
C GLU A 278 -17.69 11.77 -12.50
N THR A 279 -16.59 11.81 -11.76
CA THR A 279 -16.28 10.88 -10.69
C THR A 279 -16.76 11.52 -9.39
N THR A 280 -18.05 11.83 -9.31
CA THR A 280 -18.66 12.17 -8.04
C THR A 280 -18.66 10.92 -7.16
N CYS A 281 -18.14 11.10 -5.96
CA CYS A 281 -17.90 10.12 -4.93
C CYS A 281 -19.21 9.40 -4.53
N TYR A 282 -19.41 8.19 -5.07
CA TYR A 282 -20.47 7.27 -4.63
C TYR A 282 -20.14 6.69 -3.25
N ARG A 283 -20.47 7.43 -2.17
CA ARG A 283 -20.55 6.86 -0.82
C ARG A 283 -21.82 6.02 -0.70
N SER A 284 -21.80 4.78 -1.19
CA SER A 284 -22.83 3.80 -0.82
C SER A 284 -22.54 3.24 0.57
N ASN A 285 -23.56 3.14 1.42
CA ASN A 285 -23.46 2.48 2.73
C ASN A 285 -23.18 0.99 2.55
N ASP A 286 -21.95 0.55 2.82
CA ASP A 286 -21.46 -0.82 2.60
C ASP A 286 -22.37 -1.91 3.19
N LYS A 287 -22.94 -1.67 4.38
CA LYS A 287 -23.81 -2.64 5.07
C LYS A 287 -25.12 -2.92 4.34
N ASN A 288 -25.73 -1.89 3.73
CA ASN A 288 -27.02 -2.03 3.06
C ASN A 288 -26.85 -2.77 1.72
N THR A 289 -25.77 -2.46 0.99
CA THR A 289 -25.44 -3.14 -0.26
C THR A 289 -25.16 -4.63 -0.02
N GLU A 290 -24.44 -4.97 1.04
CA GLU A 290 -24.14 -6.35 1.41
C GLU A 290 -25.40 -7.16 1.72
N HIS A 291 -26.32 -6.62 2.53
CA HIS A 291 -27.59 -7.28 2.82
C HIS A 291 -28.44 -7.48 1.56
N ALA A 292 -28.49 -6.48 0.68
CA ALA A 292 -29.21 -6.57 -0.58
C ALA A 292 -28.62 -7.64 -1.53
N ILE A 293 -27.29 -7.76 -1.61
CA ILE A 293 -26.62 -8.79 -2.42
C ILE A 293 -26.91 -10.19 -1.86
N GLN A 294 -26.82 -10.37 -0.53
CA GLN A 294 -27.12 -11.66 0.09
C GLN A 294 -28.59 -12.07 -0.14
N ALA A 295 -29.53 -11.13 0.00
CA ALA A 295 -30.95 -11.38 -0.30
C ALA A 295 -31.17 -11.76 -1.76
N TYR A 296 -30.50 -11.05 -2.69
CA TYR A 296 -30.55 -11.34 -4.11
C TYR A 296 -30.01 -12.74 -4.45
N MET A 297 -28.87 -13.15 -3.86
CA MET A 297 -28.29 -14.48 -4.06
C MET A 297 -29.21 -15.60 -3.56
N LYS A 298 -29.81 -15.41 -2.38
CA LYS A 298 -30.78 -16.37 -1.82
C LYS A 298 -32.00 -16.51 -2.74
N LYS A 299 -32.53 -15.38 -3.22
CA LYS A 299 -33.70 -15.35 -4.11
C LYS A 299 -33.43 -16.02 -5.46
N THR A 300 -32.25 -15.81 -6.04
CA THR A 300 -31.89 -16.28 -7.40
C THR A 300 -31.17 -17.63 -7.43
N LYS A 301 -30.99 -18.30 -6.28
CA LYS A 301 -30.20 -19.54 -6.14
C LYS A 301 -28.76 -19.42 -6.67
N ASN A 302 -28.19 -18.21 -6.63
CA ASN A 302 -26.82 -17.90 -7.07
C ASN A 302 -25.85 -17.79 -5.87
N THR A 303 -26.05 -18.62 -4.85
CA THR A 303 -25.22 -18.62 -3.64
C THR A 303 -23.77 -18.93 -3.98
N GLY A 304 -22.85 -18.07 -3.52
CA GLY A 304 -21.41 -18.25 -3.73
C GLY A 304 -20.83 -17.65 -5.01
N LYS A 305 -21.66 -17.13 -5.94
CA LYS A 305 -21.15 -16.55 -7.20
C LYS A 305 -20.46 -15.20 -7.05
N PHE A 306 -20.84 -14.40 -6.06
CA PHE A 306 -20.11 -13.18 -5.70
C PHE A 306 -19.42 -13.36 -4.35
N ILE A 307 -18.11 -13.20 -4.34
CA ILE A 307 -17.28 -13.26 -3.13
C ILE A 307 -16.90 -11.83 -2.77
N LYS A 308 -17.16 -11.39 -1.54
CA LYS A 308 -16.81 -10.05 -1.09
C LYS A 308 -15.28 -9.92 -1.00
N ASP A 309 -14.72 -8.86 -1.59
CA ASP A 309 -13.28 -8.60 -1.60
C ASP A 309 -12.97 -7.44 -0.64
N SER A 310 -13.49 -6.24 -0.91
CA SER A 310 -13.33 -5.06 -0.03
C SER A 310 -14.46 -4.04 -0.22
N GLY A 311 -15.06 -3.55 0.87
CA GLY A 311 -16.19 -2.61 0.82
C GLY A 311 -17.33 -3.10 -0.09
N ASN A 312 -17.62 -2.32 -1.13
CA ASN A 312 -18.60 -2.61 -2.18
C ASN A 312 -18.01 -3.33 -3.43
N VAL A 313 -16.78 -3.83 -3.34
CA VAL A 313 -16.11 -4.60 -4.40
C VAL A 313 -16.31 -6.09 -4.15
N TYR A 314 -16.82 -6.75 -5.18
CA TYR A 314 -17.10 -8.18 -5.20
C TYR A 314 -16.36 -8.85 -6.35
N ARG A 315 -16.07 -10.14 -6.18
CA ARG A 315 -15.47 -10.99 -7.19
C ARG A 315 -16.53 -11.90 -7.78
N TYR A 316 -16.73 -11.85 -9.09
CA TYR A 316 -17.60 -12.72 -9.86
C TYR A 316 -16.77 -13.49 -10.89
N GLY A 317 -16.55 -14.79 -10.64
CA GLY A 317 -15.56 -15.59 -11.38
C GLY A 317 -14.16 -14.95 -11.27
N LYS A 318 -13.53 -14.65 -12.41
CA LYS A 318 -12.20 -14.00 -12.48
C LYS A 318 -12.25 -12.46 -12.44
N LYS A 319 -13.44 -11.85 -12.43
CA LYS A 319 -13.59 -10.39 -12.51
C LYS A 319 -13.87 -9.79 -11.13
N LYS A 320 -13.17 -8.68 -10.81
CA LYS A 320 -13.54 -7.79 -9.70
C LYS A 320 -14.49 -6.72 -10.22
N ILE A 321 -15.59 -6.52 -9.53
CA ILE A 321 -16.63 -5.55 -9.89
C ILE A 321 -17.06 -4.74 -8.67
N PHE A 322 -17.38 -3.48 -8.88
CA PHE A 322 -17.97 -2.63 -7.85
C PHE A 322 -19.49 -2.71 -7.97
N ILE A 323 -20.18 -3.03 -6.88
CA ILE A 323 -21.64 -3.14 -6.83
C ILE A 323 -22.19 -2.04 -5.91
N THR A 324 -23.23 -1.35 -6.35
CA THR A 324 -23.89 -0.31 -5.55
C THR A 324 -25.40 -0.50 -5.53
N LEU A 325 -26.04 -0.07 -4.45
CA LEU A 325 -27.49 -0.11 -4.28
C LEU A 325 -28.08 1.29 -4.54
N LYS A 326 -28.91 1.42 -5.58
CA LYS A 326 -29.63 2.68 -5.88
C LYS A 326 -31.11 2.40 -6.06
N ASN A 327 -31.96 3.11 -5.31
CA ASN A 327 -33.42 3.00 -5.37
C ASN A 327 -33.90 1.54 -5.27
N GLY A 328 -33.28 0.75 -4.39
CA GLY A 328 -33.59 -0.68 -4.21
C GLY A 328 -33.00 -1.62 -5.27
N ASN A 329 -32.34 -1.10 -6.31
CA ASN A 329 -31.77 -1.89 -7.39
C ASN A 329 -30.25 -2.03 -7.25
N LEU A 330 -29.76 -3.26 -7.43
CA LEU A 330 -28.33 -3.58 -7.46
C LEU A 330 -27.75 -3.28 -8.84
N LEU A 331 -26.71 -2.44 -8.86
CA LEU A 331 -26.04 -1.99 -10.07
C LEU A 331 -24.54 -2.32 -10.03
N CYS A 332 -24.03 -2.94 -11.09
CA CYS A 332 -22.62 -3.26 -11.27
C CYS A 332 -21.93 -2.19 -12.12
N ARG A 333 -20.76 -1.71 -11.69
CA ARG A 333 -19.92 -0.81 -12.49
C ARG A 333 -19.30 -1.58 -13.65
N VAL A 334 -19.56 -1.13 -14.88
CA VAL A 334 -18.93 -1.62 -16.12
C VAL A 334 -18.25 -0.45 -16.84
N GLY A 335 -17.35 -0.73 -17.79
CA GLY A 335 -16.38 0.21 -18.43
C GLY A 335 -16.90 1.44 -19.18
N GLY A 336 -17.97 2.06 -18.69
CA GLY A 336 -18.62 3.28 -19.21
C GLY A 336 -19.87 3.68 -18.41
N GLY A 337 -20.28 2.91 -17.40
CA GLY A 337 -21.57 3.16 -16.73
C GLY A 337 -21.86 2.17 -15.60
N PHE A 338 -23.14 2.08 -15.25
CA PHE A 338 -23.67 1.07 -14.33
C PHE A 338 -24.70 0.24 -15.08
N GLU A 339 -24.71 -1.07 -14.86
CA GLU A 339 -25.73 -1.96 -15.39
C GLU A 339 -26.38 -2.78 -14.27
N GLY A 340 -27.63 -3.21 -14.45
CA GLY A 340 -28.33 -4.03 -13.47
C GLY A 340 -27.64 -5.38 -13.27
N ILE A 341 -27.66 -5.90 -12.04
CA ILE A 341 -26.97 -7.13 -11.66
C ILE A 341 -27.40 -8.35 -12.51
N ASP A 342 -28.69 -8.47 -12.84
CA ASP A 342 -29.20 -9.56 -13.69
C ASP A 342 -28.59 -9.51 -15.10
N LYS A 343 -28.51 -8.29 -15.67
CA LYS A 343 -27.92 -8.06 -17.00
C LYS A 343 -26.42 -8.35 -17.00
N PHE A 344 -25.73 -8.00 -15.92
CA PHE A 344 -24.32 -8.31 -15.73
C PHE A 344 -24.09 -9.83 -15.69
N ILE A 345 -24.90 -10.57 -14.91
CA ILE A 345 -24.79 -12.03 -14.78
C ILE A 345 -25.05 -12.71 -16.13
N ALA A 346 -26.12 -12.34 -16.84
CA ALA A 346 -26.44 -12.91 -18.15
C ALA A 346 -25.28 -12.76 -19.15
N LYS A 347 -24.65 -11.58 -19.20
CA LYS A 347 -23.49 -11.32 -20.08
C LYS A 347 -22.21 -12.06 -19.68
N ASN A 348 -22.08 -12.45 -18.42
CA ASN A 348 -20.84 -13.03 -17.87
C ASN A 348 -21.00 -14.48 -17.42
N THR A 349 -22.08 -15.15 -17.83
CA THR A 349 -22.37 -16.53 -17.41
C THR A 349 -21.29 -17.52 -17.87
N GLU A 350 -20.74 -17.34 -19.07
CA GLU A 350 -19.69 -18.20 -19.64
C GLU A 350 -18.30 -18.04 -18.95
N ASN A 351 -18.07 -16.94 -18.24
CA ASN A 351 -16.77 -16.64 -17.61
C ASN A 351 -16.65 -17.18 -16.16
N TYR A 352 -17.63 -17.96 -15.71
CA TYR A 352 -17.65 -18.48 -14.33
C TYR A 352 -16.88 -19.80 -14.16
N GLU A 353 -16.27 -20.36 -15.21
CA GLU A 353 -15.50 -21.59 -15.07
C GLU A 353 -14.43 -21.47 -13.98
N THR A 354 -14.64 -22.30 -12.96
CA THR A 354 -13.87 -22.42 -11.73
C THR A 354 -12.52 -23.06 -12.00
N SER A 355 -11.64 -22.36 -12.72
CA SER A 355 -10.22 -22.69 -12.68
C SER A 355 -9.71 -22.32 -11.27
N PRO A 356 -8.88 -23.16 -10.63
CA PRO A 356 -8.20 -22.80 -9.39
C PRO A 356 -7.49 -21.46 -9.57
N ILE A 357 -7.65 -20.57 -8.61
CA ILE A 357 -7.10 -19.22 -8.66
C ILE A 357 -5.62 -19.32 -8.33
N ASP A 358 -4.77 -19.40 -9.34
CA ASP A 358 -3.36 -19.04 -9.18
C ASP A 358 -3.31 -17.54 -8.90
N ASN A 359 -2.97 -17.18 -7.66
CA ASN A 359 -2.68 -15.81 -7.25
C ASN A 359 -1.35 -15.36 -7.91
N LEU A 360 -1.31 -15.28 -9.24
CA LEU A 360 -0.19 -14.67 -9.94
C LEU A 360 -0.33 -13.15 -9.82
N HIS A 361 0.47 -12.59 -8.93
CA HIS A 361 0.52 -11.17 -8.63
C HIS A 361 0.83 -10.38 -9.92
N ARG A 362 -0.04 -9.42 -10.27
CA ARG A 362 0.00 -8.64 -11.52
C ARG A 362 1.33 -7.88 -11.77
N ARG A 363 2.21 -7.75 -10.77
CA ARG A 363 3.58 -7.20 -10.93
C ARG A 363 4.54 -8.14 -11.65
N ALA A 364 4.25 -9.44 -11.75
CA ALA A 364 5.10 -10.38 -12.48
C ALA A 364 4.98 -10.26 -14.02
N HIS A 365 3.89 -9.67 -14.54
CA HIS A 365 3.68 -9.59 -15.98
C HIS A 365 4.57 -8.56 -16.68
N THR A 366 4.92 -7.45 -16.03
CA THR A 366 5.86 -6.48 -16.62
C THR A 366 7.25 -7.10 -16.75
N ALA A 367 7.72 -7.83 -15.73
CA ALA A 367 9.00 -8.53 -15.77
C ALA A 367 9.02 -9.69 -16.79
N SER A 368 7.92 -10.44 -16.94
CA SER A 368 7.85 -11.53 -17.93
C SER A 368 7.82 -11.02 -19.37
N SER A 369 7.13 -9.90 -19.63
CA SER A 369 7.05 -9.30 -20.97
C SER A 369 8.38 -8.63 -21.38
N ILE A 370 9.11 -8.05 -20.42
CA ILE A 370 10.45 -7.50 -20.63
C ILE A 370 11.44 -8.64 -20.90
N LYS A 371 11.43 -9.72 -20.11
CA LYS A 371 12.28 -10.90 -20.38
C LYS A 371 11.98 -11.56 -21.72
N GLN A 372 10.72 -11.69 -22.12
CA GLN A 372 10.38 -12.22 -23.45
C GLN A 372 10.81 -11.30 -24.59
N ARG A 373 10.77 -9.97 -24.39
CA ARG A 373 11.26 -8.99 -25.38
C ARG A 373 12.78 -8.98 -25.48
N GLU A 374 13.48 -9.12 -24.35
CA GLU A 374 14.95 -9.26 -24.29
C GLU A 374 15.42 -10.56 -24.92
N ILE A 375 14.77 -11.70 -24.64
CA ILE A 375 15.08 -12.99 -25.28
C ILE A 375 14.81 -12.92 -26.79
N LYS A 376 13.72 -12.28 -27.21
CA LYS A 376 13.41 -12.09 -28.64
C LYS A 376 14.41 -11.16 -29.33
N ASN A 377 14.94 -10.16 -28.63
CA ASN A 377 16.00 -9.29 -29.15
C ASN A 377 17.37 -9.98 -29.18
N LEU A 378 17.72 -10.80 -28.19
CA LEU A 378 18.93 -11.62 -28.18
C LEU A 378 18.93 -12.65 -29.32
N LEU A 379 17.81 -13.32 -29.54
CA LEU A 379 17.65 -14.26 -30.66
C LEU A 379 17.69 -13.56 -32.01
N ARG A 380 17.15 -12.34 -32.13
CA ARG A 380 17.18 -11.57 -33.38
C ARG A 380 18.57 -11.01 -33.71
N ASN A 381 19.37 -10.70 -32.69
CA ASN A 381 20.73 -10.18 -32.86
C ASN A 381 21.78 -11.28 -33.13
N ASN A 382 21.54 -12.52 -32.69
CA ASN A 382 22.42 -13.65 -32.98
C ASN A 382 22.23 -14.27 -34.38
N VAL A 383 21.19 -13.87 -35.13
CA VAL A 383 20.93 -14.37 -36.49
C VAL A 383 21.55 -13.45 -37.58
N LEU A 384 22.22 -12.36 -37.20
CA LEU A 384 22.80 -11.39 -38.15
C LEU A 384 24.33 -11.26 -38.09
N SER A 385 25.06 -12.21 -37.52
CA SER A 385 26.53 -12.18 -37.49
C SER A 385 27.21 -13.44 -38.04
N GLU A 386 26.69 -14.02 -39.12
CA GLU A 386 27.48 -14.88 -40.01
C GLU A 386 27.88 -14.08 -41.26
N ASN A 387 28.90 -13.24 -41.11
CA ASN A 387 29.73 -12.81 -42.23
C ASN A 387 31.07 -13.54 -42.08
N VAL A 388 31.15 -14.70 -42.71
CA VAL A 388 32.41 -15.44 -42.92
C VAL A 388 33.17 -14.74 -44.05
N PRO A 389 34.44 -14.35 -43.86
CA PRO A 389 35.26 -13.88 -44.96
C PRO A 389 35.73 -15.07 -45.80
N ASP A 390 35.36 -15.00 -47.08
CA ASP A 390 35.83 -15.82 -48.18
C ASP A 390 37.33 -15.55 -48.43
N ILE A 391 38.20 -16.53 -48.14
CA ILE A 391 39.59 -16.54 -48.59
C ILE A 391 40.00 -17.98 -48.97
N GLY A 392 40.15 -18.20 -50.27
CA GLY A 392 41.41 -18.72 -50.82
C GLY A 392 41.61 -20.23 -50.91
N SER A 393 41.18 -20.78 -52.04
CA SER A 393 41.91 -21.73 -52.91
C SER A 393 43.23 -22.34 -52.41
N SER A 394 43.34 -23.68 -52.41
CA SER A 394 44.38 -24.45 -53.14
C SER A 394 44.14 -25.96 -53.08
N SER A 395 43.78 -26.50 -54.26
CA SER A 395 44.23 -27.75 -54.90
C SER A 395 44.98 -28.84 -54.09
N ILE A 396 44.57 -30.11 -54.22
CA ILE A 396 45.32 -31.23 -54.87
C ILE A 396 44.73 -32.64 -54.57
N THR A 397 44.46 -33.37 -55.67
CA THR A 397 44.42 -34.83 -55.95
C THR A 397 43.46 -35.84 -55.29
N ARG A 398 42.58 -36.40 -56.16
CA ARG A 398 42.41 -37.82 -56.57
C ARG A 398 42.67 -38.96 -55.55
N ASN A 399 41.63 -39.75 -55.29
CA ASN A 399 41.52 -41.20 -55.58
C ASN A 399 40.07 -41.67 -55.26
N LYS A 400 39.21 -41.97 -56.24
CA LYS A 400 39.00 -43.21 -57.04
C LYS A 400 38.43 -44.42 -56.26
N LYS A 401 37.22 -44.84 -56.69
CA LYS A 401 36.54 -46.15 -56.55
C LYS A 401 36.02 -46.50 -55.14
N ASN A 402 34.86 -47.12 -54.93
CA ASN A 402 33.92 -47.85 -55.79
C ASN A 402 32.61 -48.10 -54.99
N SER A 403 31.49 -48.31 -55.72
CA SER A 403 30.32 -49.20 -55.45
C SER A 403 29.81 -49.41 -54.00
N CYS A 404 28.52 -49.45 -53.67
CA CYS A 404 27.45 -50.15 -54.37
C CYS A 404 26.08 -49.87 -53.72
N ALA A 405 25.04 -49.94 -54.54
CA ALA A 405 23.68 -50.43 -54.30
C ALA A 405 22.81 -49.92 -53.13
N THR A 406 21.68 -49.36 -53.55
CA THR A 406 20.36 -49.39 -52.91
C THR A 406 19.84 -50.82 -52.69
N GLU A 407 19.36 -51.10 -51.48
CA GLU A 407 17.98 -51.53 -51.17
C GLU A 407 17.73 -51.39 -49.66
#